data_AF-A0A7J7JMJ4-F1
#
_entry.id   AF-A0A7J7JMJ4-F1
#
_cell.length_a   1.000
_cell.length_b   1.000
_cell.length_c   1.000
_cell.angle_alpha   90.00
_cell.angle_beta   90.00
_cell.angle_gamma   90.00
#
_symmetry.space_group_name_H-M   'P 1'
#
loop_
_entity.id
_entity.type
_entity.pdbx_description
1 polymer ?
#
loop_
_entity_poly.entity_id
_entity_poly.type
_entity_poly.pdbx_seq_one_letter_code
_entity_poly.pdbx_strand_id
1 'polypeptide(L)'
;MEEPTEITVNGKKFVNAAVCKNGPNFKNGGTAIFDAEVNGQRATVMRDTGCGCIVVNAKYVQPQHLTGESVYLNMADASVREAQWALISVRSPFYNGVVKAAVMDKTICDLLIGNVDGARSADRPLENWKDCAVTTRAQAVKEKSGDKPLMIDSNANPLSIGKDEIARLQGMTPHWNVSSMRKK
;
A
#
# COMPACT_ATOMS: atom_id res chain seq x y z
N MET A 1 4.10 26.91 -13.19
CA MET A 1 5.03 26.22 -12.29
C MET A 1 4.72 26.77 -10.92
N GLU A 2 3.70 26.26 -10.25
CA GLU A 2 3.46 26.63 -8.86
C GLU A 2 4.15 25.58 -7.98
N GLU A 3 5.13 26.05 -7.22
CA GLU A 3 5.81 25.24 -6.21
C GLU A 3 4.78 24.81 -5.14
N PRO A 4 5.02 23.69 -4.40
CA PRO A 4 4.18 23.33 -3.25
C PRO A 4 3.92 24.56 -2.36
N THR A 5 2.76 24.62 -1.69
CA THR A 5 2.38 25.76 -0.83
C THR A 5 3.34 25.91 0.35
N GLU A 6 4.48 26.54 0.05
CA GLU A 6 5.62 26.75 0.92
C GLU A 6 5.44 28.09 1.64
N ILE A 7 5.44 28.05 2.96
CA ILE A 7 5.50 29.25 3.78
C ILE A 7 6.96 29.49 4.11
N THR A 8 7.51 30.63 3.68
CA THR A 8 8.88 31.02 4.03
C THR A 8 8.85 31.90 5.28
N VAL A 9 9.47 31.43 6.37
CA VAL A 9 9.64 32.20 7.62
C VAL A 9 11.13 32.29 7.92
N ASN A 10 11.68 33.51 8.02
CA ASN A 10 13.10 33.76 8.31
C ASN A 10 14.06 33.02 7.35
N GLY A 11 13.72 32.95 6.06
CA GLY A 11 14.51 32.25 5.04
C GLY A 11 14.42 30.72 5.07
N LYS A 12 13.60 30.14 5.96
CA LYS A 12 13.34 28.70 6.05
C LYS A 12 12.01 28.35 5.40
N LYS A 13 12.00 27.30 4.58
CA LYS A 13 10.81 26.79 3.86
C LYS A 13 10.05 25.80 4.74
N PHE A 14 8.76 26.07 4.94
CA PHE A 14 7.83 25.22 5.68
C PHE A 14 6.74 24.67 4.77
N VAL A 15 6.43 23.38 4.90
CA VAL A 15 5.32 22.74 4.19
C VAL A 15 4.46 21.95 5.18
N ASN A 16 3.15 22.03 5.03
CA ASN A 16 2.24 21.20 5.82
C ASN A 16 2.28 19.75 5.34
N ALA A 17 2.50 18.81 6.25
CA ALA A 17 2.51 17.38 5.95
C ALA A 17 1.74 16.60 7.02
N ALA A 18 0.66 15.94 6.63
CA ALA A 18 -0.02 15.01 7.51
C ALA A 18 0.60 13.61 7.39
N VAL A 19 1.61 13.33 8.21
CA VAL A 19 2.10 11.96 8.42
C VAL A 19 1.82 11.56 9.86
N CYS A 20 0.76 10.79 10.08
CA CYS A 20 0.50 10.21 11.41
C CYS A 20 1.60 9.20 11.76
N LYS A 21 1.98 9.14 13.04
CA LYS A 21 2.92 8.13 13.56
C LYS A 21 2.29 6.74 13.44
N ASN A 22 3.12 5.74 13.14
CA ASN A 22 2.76 4.32 12.98
C ASN A 22 1.59 3.84 13.87
N GLY A 23 0.58 3.24 13.24
CA GLY A 23 -0.42 2.39 13.89
C GLY A 23 -0.47 1.03 13.19
N PRO A 24 -0.72 -0.08 13.90
CA PRO A 24 -0.80 -1.41 13.30
C PRO A 24 -2.12 -1.54 12.51
N ASN A 25 -2.02 -1.98 11.26
CA ASN A 25 -3.15 -2.43 10.43
C ASN A 25 -4.30 -1.42 10.27
N PHE A 26 -4.16 -0.47 9.34
CA PHE A 26 -5.33 0.19 8.75
C PHE A 26 -6.11 -0.84 7.90
N LYS A 27 -7.13 -1.47 8.50
CA LYS A 27 -8.21 -2.11 7.75
C LYS A 27 -9.50 -1.31 7.94
N ASN A 28 -10.11 -0.98 6.80
CA ASN A 28 -11.48 -0.53 6.58
C ASN A 28 -11.94 0.73 7.32
N GLY A 29 -11.53 1.89 6.77
CA GLY A 29 -12.07 3.21 7.13
C GLY A 29 -11.40 4.35 6.35
N GLY A 30 -11.79 4.57 5.09
CA GLY A 30 -11.71 5.88 4.42
C GLY A 30 -10.47 6.25 3.59
N THR A 31 -9.29 5.67 3.80
CA THR A 31 -8.10 5.99 2.98
C THR A 31 -7.65 4.77 2.17
N ALA A 32 -7.89 4.80 0.86
CA ALA A 32 -7.45 3.76 -0.04
C ALA A 32 -5.93 3.89 -0.29
N ILE A 33 -5.21 2.82 -0.01
CA ILE A 33 -3.80 2.66 -0.38
C ILE A 33 -3.76 1.92 -1.71
N PHE A 34 -2.94 2.40 -2.64
CA PHE A 34 -2.79 1.82 -3.98
C PHE A 34 -1.35 1.34 -4.19
N ASP A 35 -1.17 0.45 -5.15
CA ASP A 35 0.17 0.09 -5.61
C ASP A 35 0.79 1.24 -6.43
N ALA A 36 2.09 1.44 -6.29
CA ALA A 36 2.87 2.43 -6.99
C ALA A 36 4.31 1.95 -7.24
N GLU A 37 5.05 2.76 -7.99
CA GLU A 37 6.47 2.59 -8.21
C GLU A 37 7.19 3.90 -7.89
N VAL A 38 8.28 3.80 -7.11
CA VAL A 38 9.16 4.91 -6.78
C VAL A 38 10.57 4.52 -7.15
N ASN A 39 11.21 5.29 -8.03
CA ASN A 39 12.56 5.01 -8.55
C ASN A 39 12.74 3.58 -9.05
N GLY A 40 11.74 3.02 -9.74
CA GLY A 40 11.76 1.65 -10.25
C GLY A 40 11.46 0.57 -9.20
N GLN A 41 11.21 0.94 -7.95
CA GLN A 41 10.90 0.00 -6.87
C GLN A 41 9.41 0.01 -6.53
N ARG A 42 8.86 -1.17 -6.25
CA ARG A 42 7.47 -1.30 -5.81
C ARG A 42 7.25 -0.62 -4.47
N ALA A 43 6.19 0.15 -4.38
CA ALA A 43 5.82 0.95 -3.23
C ALA A 43 4.29 0.99 -3.07
N THR A 44 3.84 1.42 -1.90
CA THR A 44 2.44 1.74 -1.61
C THR A 44 2.22 3.25 -1.60
N VAL A 45 1.14 3.72 -2.20
CA VAL A 45 0.80 5.15 -2.28
C VAL A 45 -0.51 5.48 -1.59
N MET A 46 -0.54 6.64 -0.94
CA MET A 46 -1.75 7.25 -0.39
C MET A 46 -1.90 8.67 -0.94
N ARG A 47 -3.11 9.01 -1.40
CA ARG A 47 -3.46 10.39 -1.76
C ARG A 47 -3.98 11.10 -0.51
N ASP A 48 -3.33 12.20 -0.15
CA ASP A 48 -3.68 13.00 1.02
C ASP A 48 -3.84 14.47 0.64
N THR A 49 -5.08 14.95 0.58
CA THR A 49 -5.41 16.34 0.24
C THR A 49 -5.05 17.33 1.35
N GLY A 50 -4.76 16.86 2.56
CA GLY A 50 -4.30 17.69 3.68
C GLY A 50 -2.79 17.95 3.68
N CYS A 51 -2.03 17.23 2.85
CA CYS A 51 -0.59 17.42 2.69
C CYS A 51 -0.30 18.39 1.53
N GLY A 52 0.64 19.33 1.70
CA GLY A 52 1.05 20.29 0.68
C GLY A 52 2.22 19.82 -0.21
N CYS A 53 2.83 18.67 0.08
CA CYS A 53 3.94 18.12 -0.70
C CYS A 53 3.84 16.60 -0.88
N ILE A 54 4.73 16.05 -1.71
CA ILE A 54 4.96 14.61 -1.77
C ILE A 54 5.97 14.23 -0.69
N VAL A 55 5.65 13.18 0.08
CA VAL A 55 6.56 12.60 1.09
C VAL A 55 6.88 11.18 0.67
N VAL A 56 8.16 10.81 0.73
CA VAL A 56 8.65 9.49 0.35
C VAL A 56 9.43 8.84 1.47
N ASN A 57 9.29 7.53 1.62
CA ASN A 57 10.10 6.77 2.57
C ASN A 57 11.58 6.75 2.15
N ALA A 58 12.48 7.03 3.09
CA ALA A 58 13.93 7.10 2.84
C ALA A 58 14.51 5.85 2.19
N LYS A 59 13.92 4.66 2.39
CA LYS A 59 14.40 3.41 1.77
C LYS A 59 14.36 3.41 0.22
N TYR A 60 13.56 4.29 -0.40
CA TYR A 60 13.47 4.44 -1.86
C TYR A 60 14.41 5.52 -2.42
N VAL A 61 15.13 6.22 -1.55
CA VAL A 61 15.95 7.37 -1.90
C VAL A 61 17.42 6.98 -1.72
N GLN A 62 18.18 7.08 -2.80
CA GLN A 62 19.63 6.92 -2.76
C GLN A 62 20.27 8.31 -2.59
N PRO A 63 21.52 8.41 -2.09
CA PRO A 63 22.20 9.69 -1.92
C PRO A 63 22.23 10.56 -3.18
N GLN A 64 22.28 9.95 -4.37
CA GLN A 64 22.29 10.62 -5.66
C GLN A 64 20.97 11.31 -6.01
N HIS A 65 19.87 10.89 -5.37
CA HIS A 65 18.55 11.50 -5.55
C HIS A 65 18.36 12.75 -4.67
N LEU A 66 19.22 12.95 -3.65
CA LEU A 66 19.12 14.10 -2.76
C LEU A 66 19.58 15.37 -3.47
N THR A 67 18.83 16.44 -3.29
CA THR A 67 19.13 17.76 -3.87
C THR A 67 20.10 18.59 -3.01
N GLY A 68 20.28 18.22 -1.74
CA GLY A 68 21.06 18.98 -0.76
C GLY A 68 20.27 20.10 -0.07
N GLU A 69 19.02 20.32 -0.46
CA GLU A 69 18.14 21.31 0.17
C GLU A 69 17.33 20.69 1.33
N SER A 70 17.24 21.41 2.45
CA SER A 70 16.36 21.05 3.59
C SER A 70 14.97 21.67 3.45
N VAL A 71 13.97 21.02 4.05
CA VAL A 71 12.60 21.51 4.25
C VAL A 71 12.12 21.22 5.66
N TYR A 72 11.32 22.11 6.22
CA TYR A 72 10.63 21.88 7.48
C TYR A 72 9.19 21.45 7.23
N LEU A 73 8.81 20.29 7.77
CA LEU A 73 7.47 19.73 7.67
C LEU A 73 6.70 20.05 8.95
N ASN A 74 5.58 20.74 8.82
CA ASN A 74 4.61 20.93 9.90
C ASN A 74 3.72 19.70 9.96
N MET A 75 3.89 18.91 11.01
CA MET A 75 3.17 17.66 11.23
C MET A 75 1.79 17.92 11.83
N ALA A 76 0.86 16.97 11.67
CA ALA A 76 -0.50 17.07 12.23
C ALA A 76 -0.54 17.14 13.77
N ASP A 77 0.51 16.70 14.47
CA ASP A 77 0.67 16.84 15.93
C ASP A 77 1.29 18.18 16.35
N ALA A 78 1.32 19.16 15.45
CA ALA A 78 1.97 20.47 15.59
C ALA A 78 3.49 20.41 15.82
N SER A 79 4.13 19.24 15.66
CA SER A 79 5.59 19.16 15.65
C SER A 79 6.16 19.63 14.31
N VAL A 80 7.38 20.15 14.34
CA VAL A 80 8.14 20.51 13.15
C VAL A 80 9.26 19.48 12.95
N ARG A 81 9.39 18.94 11.75
CA ARG A 81 10.47 18.02 11.39
C ARG A 81 11.29 18.55 10.23
N GLU A 82 12.61 18.51 10.36
CA GLU A 82 13.49 18.75 9.22
C GLU A 82 13.58 17.49 8.35
N ALA A 83 13.46 17.68 7.04
CA ALA A 83 13.59 16.67 6.01
C ALA A 83 14.48 17.18 4.88
N GLN A 84 15.00 16.27 4.06
CA GLN A 84 15.75 16.60 2.85
C GLN A 84 14.82 16.51 1.63
N TRP A 85 15.08 17.34 0.64
CA TRP A 85 14.45 17.22 -0.67
C TRP A 85 15.18 16.22 -1.54
N ALA A 86 14.43 15.31 -2.17
CA ALA A 86 14.92 14.38 -3.18
C ALA A 86 14.15 14.53 -4.49
N LEU A 87 14.84 14.37 -5.63
CA LEU A 87 14.21 14.16 -6.93
C LEU A 87 13.96 12.67 -7.12
N ILE A 88 12.69 12.29 -7.24
CA ILE A 88 12.27 10.90 -7.39
C ILE A 88 11.41 10.73 -8.63
N SER A 89 11.51 9.58 -9.29
CA SER A 89 10.57 9.15 -10.33
C SER A 89 9.41 8.42 -9.68
N VAL A 90 8.19 8.91 -9.87
CA VAL A 90 6.97 8.33 -9.32
C VAL A 90 6.08 7.84 -10.46
N ARG A 91 5.56 6.62 -10.30
CA ARG A 91 4.49 6.09 -11.14
C ARG A 91 3.38 5.58 -10.22
N SER A 92 2.25 6.26 -10.25
CA SER A 92 1.10 5.93 -9.39
C SER A 92 -0.22 6.27 -10.09
N PRO A 93 -1.37 5.82 -9.56
CA PRO A 93 -2.68 6.23 -10.06
C PRO A 93 -2.93 7.74 -9.99
N PHE A 94 -2.23 8.45 -9.09
CA PHE A 94 -2.47 9.86 -8.79
C PHE A 94 -1.43 10.81 -9.39
N TYR A 95 -0.23 10.32 -9.65
CA TYR A 95 0.88 11.11 -10.17
C TYR A 95 1.82 10.24 -10.98
N ASN A 96 2.32 10.77 -12.10
CA ASN A 96 3.30 10.10 -12.93
C ASN A 96 4.33 11.12 -13.45
N GLY A 97 5.61 10.90 -13.14
CA GLY A 97 6.71 11.78 -13.55
C GLY A 97 7.81 11.89 -12.50
N VAL A 98 8.81 12.72 -12.81
CA VAL A 98 9.87 13.07 -11.86
C VAL A 98 9.43 14.28 -11.03
N VAL A 99 9.56 14.18 -9.72
CA VAL A 99 9.06 15.20 -8.79
C VAL A 99 9.96 15.34 -7.58
N LYS A 100 9.94 16.54 -6.99
CA LYS A 100 10.61 16.84 -5.73
C LYS A 100 9.76 16.35 -4.56
N ALA A 101 10.34 15.51 -3.71
CA ALA A 101 9.66 14.88 -2.57
C ALA A 101 10.48 15.01 -1.28
N ALA A 102 9.80 15.23 -0.17
CA ALA A 102 10.40 15.31 1.14
C ALA A 102 10.68 13.90 1.67
N VAL A 103 11.91 13.67 2.12
CA VAL A 103 12.36 12.35 2.56
C VAL A 103 12.10 12.17 4.05
N MET A 104 11.45 11.06 4.43
CA MET A 104 11.20 10.69 5.82
C MET A 104 11.46 9.21 6.07
N ASP A 105 12.05 8.86 7.23
CA ASP A 105 12.34 7.46 7.56
C ASP A 105 11.09 6.66 7.97
N LYS A 106 10.19 7.30 8.72
CA LYS A 106 9.01 6.67 9.33
C LYS A 106 7.73 7.29 8.77
N THR A 107 7.07 6.56 7.88
CA THR A 107 5.85 6.97 7.17
C THR A 107 4.81 5.84 7.23
N ILE A 108 3.52 6.18 7.17
CA ILE A 108 2.42 5.18 7.19
C ILE A 108 2.39 4.35 5.91
N CYS A 109 2.65 5.01 4.79
CA CYS A 109 2.78 4.41 3.46
C CYS A 109 4.15 4.79 2.88
N ASP A 110 4.53 4.10 1.82
CA ASP A 110 5.82 4.33 1.17
C ASP A 110 5.89 5.69 0.45
N LEU A 111 4.76 6.14 -0.10
CA LEU A 111 4.61 7.39 -0.84
C LEU A 111 3.31 8.10 -0.45
N LEU A 112 3.41 9.33 0.03
CA LEU A 112 2.27 10.21 0.27
C LEU A 112 2.21 11.28 -0.81
N ILE A 113 1.09 11.39 -1.51
CA ILE A 113 0.88 12.41 -2.53
C ILE A 113 -0.03 13.50 -1.98
N GLY A 114 0.57 14.66 -1.72
CA GLY A 114 -0.11 15.90 -1.35
C GLY A 114 -0.78 16.63 -2.53
N ASN A 115 -1.31 17.80 -2.25
CA ASN A 115 -1.71 18.77 -3.27
C ASN A 115 -0.44 19.35 -3.92
N VAL A 116 -0.07 18.78 -5.06
CA VAL A 116 1.03 19.26 -5.91
C VAL A 116 0.56 19.37 -7.36
N ASP A 117 1.22 20.23 -8.13
CA ASP A 117 0.96 20.38 -9.56
C ASP A 117 1.02 19.02 -10.28
N GLY A 118 -0.04 18.66 -11.00
CA GLY A 118 -0.14 17.40 -11.73
C GLY A 118 -0.67 16.22 -10.92
N ALA A 119 -0.95 16.38 -9.61
CA ALA A 119 -1.64 15.37 -8.83
C ALA A 119 -3.13 15.27 -9.23
N ARG A 120 -3.61 14.05 -9.43
CA ARG A 120 -5.04 13.78 -9.66
C ARG A 120 -5.83 13.89 -8.36
N SER A 121 -7.13 14.07 -8.54
CA SER A 121 -8.08 14.08 -7.43
C SER A 121 -8.19 12.71 -6.77
N ALA A 122 -8.39 12.70 -5.46
CA ALA A 122 -8.42 11.47 -4.65
C ALA A 122 -9.58 10.54 -5.03
N ASP A 123 -10.70 11.11 -5.48
CA ASP A 123 -11.92 10.45 -5.95
C ASP A 123 -11.83 9.90 -7.37
N ARG A 124 -10.78 10.28 -8.14
CA ARG A 124 -10.62 9.87 -9.54
C ARG A 124 -9.22 9.29 -9.82
N PRO A 125 -8.87 8.14 -9.23
CA PRO A 125 -7.65 7.41 -9.61
C PRO A 125 -7.69 7.00 -11.09
N LEU A 126 -6.53 6.69 -11.67
CA LEU A 126 -6.43 6.11 -13.01
C LEU A 126 -7.29 4.83 -13.13
N GLU A 127 -8.34 4.89 -13.92
CA GLU A 127 -9.36 3.82 -14.10
C GLU A 127 -8.78 2.48 -14.59
N ASN A 128 -7.65 2.52 -15.30
CA ASN A 128 -6.93 1.35 -15.80
C ASN A 128 -5.53 1.21 -15.18
N TRP A 129 -5.37 1.59 -13.90
CA TRP A 129 -4.10 1.38 -13.21
C TRP A 129 -3.79 -0.13 -13.15
N LYS A 130 -2.72 -0.54 -13.83
CA LYS A 130 -2.19 -1.90 -13.72
C LYS A 130 -1.26 -1.93 -12.54
N ASP A 131 -1.63 -2.68 -11.51
CA ASP A 131 -0.79 -2.90 -10.34
C ASP A 131 0.59 -3.39 -10.79
N CYS A 132 1.64 -2.91 -10.12
CA CYS A 132 3.03 -3.27 -10.39
C CYS A 132 3.36 -4.70 -9.93
N ALA A 133 2.42 -5.64 -10.01
CA ALA A 133 2.57 -7.00 -9.53
C ALA A 133 3.79 -7.68 -10.19
N VAL A 134 4.70 -8.18 -9.36
CA VAL A 134 5.85 -8.98 -9.81
C VAL A 134 5.36 -10.37 -10.13
N THR A 135 5.45 -10.79 -11.39
CA THR A 135 5.35 -12.20 -11.74
C THR A 135 6.57 -12.91 -11.16
N THR A 136 6.38 -13.69 -10.09
CA THR A 136 7.43 -14.56 -9.58
C THR A 136 7.77 -15.61 -10.64
N ARG A 137 9.00 -16.14 -10.63
CA ARG A 137 9.40 -17.23 -11.55
C ARG A 137 8.41 -18.42 -11.48
N ALA A 138 7.85 -18.70 -10.31
CA ALA A 138 6.83 -19.73 -10.11
C ALA A 138 5.51 -19.43 -10.85
N GLN A 139 5.07 -18.17 -10.88
CA GLN A 139 3.85 -17.76 -11.60
C GLN A 139 4.05 -17.76 -13.12
N ALA A 140 5.21 -17.32 -13.62
CA ALA A 140 5.54 -17.39 -15.05
C ALA A 140 5.66 -18.84 -15.57
N VAL A 141 6.14 -19.76 -14.71
CA VAL A 141 6.15 -21.20 -15.03
C VAL A 141 4.73 -21.75 -15.05
N LYS A 142 3.87 -21.35 -14.09
CA LYS A 142 2.47 -21.79 -14.01
C LYS A 142 1.63 -21.35 -15.21
N GLU A 143 1.86 -20.16 -15.76
CA GLU A 143 1.19 -19.70 -16.99
C GLU A 143 1.66 -20.46 -18.25
N LYS A 144 2.91 -20.93 -18.26
CA LYS A 144 3.46 -21.74 -19.37
C LYS A 144 3.07 -23.21 -19.27
N SER A 145 2.91 -23.73 -18.06
CA SER A 145 2.38 -25.06 -17.81
C SER A 145 0.86 -24.95 -17.73
N GLY A 146 0.18 -25.03 -18.87
CA GLY A 146 -1.29 -25.05 -18.92
C GLY A 146 -1.87 -26.00 -17.86
N ASP A 147 -3.02 -25.62 -17.27
CA ASP A 147 -3.64 -26.31 -16.14
C ASP A 147 -3.79 -27.81 -16.43
N LYS A 148 -2.89 -28.62 -15.86
CA LYS A 148 -3.11 -30.06 -15.81
C LYS A 148 -4.01 -30.31 -14.61
N PRO A 149 -5.24 -30.83 -14.79
CA PRO A 149 -6.10 -31.16 -13.68
C PRO A 149 -5.39 -32.14 -12.74
N LEU A 150 -5.57 -31.94 -11.44
CA LEU A 150 -5.10 -32.89 -10.43
C LEU A 150 -5.73 -34.25 -10.76
N MET A 151 -4.90 -35.24 -11.08
CA MET A 151 -5.37 -36.58 -11.34
C MET A 151 -5.76 -37.23 -10.02
N ILE A 152 -7.06 -37.31 -9.78
CA ILE A 152 -7.64 -38.15 -8.74
C ILE A 152 -7.55 -39.59 -9.25
N ASP A 153 -7.15 -40.52 -8.39
CA ASP A 153 -7.14 -41.93 -8.73
C ASP A 153 -8.57 -42.41 -9.01
N SER A 154 -8.78 -42.94 -10.21
CA SER A 154 -10.12 -43.41 -10.62
C SER A 154 -10.61 -44.63 -9.82
N ASN A 155 -9.72 -45.23 -9.02
CA ASN A 155 -9.99 -46.38 -8.16
C ASN A 155 -10.17 -46.01 -6.68
N ALA A 156 -10.06 -44.74 -6.30
CA ALA A 156 -10.56 -44.32 -4.99
C ALA A 156 -12.06 -44.54 -5.02
N ASN A 157 -12.52 -45.55 -4.28
CA ASN A 157 -13.93 -45.86 -4.14
C ASN A 157 -14.58 -44.61 -3.53
N PRO A 158 -15.34 -43.80 -4.30
CA PRO A 158 -16.01 -42.67 -3.71
C PRO A 158 -16.94 -43.27 -2.66
N LEU A 159 -16.86 -42.79 -1.42
CA LEU A 159 -17.79 -43.18 -0.37
C LEU A 159 -19.19 -43.09 -0.98
N SER A 160 -19.89 -44.23 -1.09
CA SER A 160 -21.18 -44.39 -1.77
C SER A 160 -22.31 -43.72 -0.98
N ILE A 161 -22.07 -42.50 -0.53
CA ILE A 161 -22.95 -41.70 0.29
C ILE A 161 -23.70 -40.82 -0.70
N GLY A 162 -24.99 -41.13 -0.89
CA GLY A 162 -25.86 -40.36 -1.75
C GLY A 162 -25.95 -38.90 -1.30
N LYS A 163 -26.22 -38.01 -2.25
CA LYS A 163 -26.32 -36.56 -2.03
C LYS A 163 -27.27 -36.19 -0.87
N ASP A 164 -28.33 -36.97 -0.72
CA ASP A 164 -29.38 -36.80 0.29
C ASP A 164 -28.87 -37.13 1.70
N GLU A 165 -27.99 -38.13 1.79
CA GLU A 165 -27.33 -38.56 3.02
C GLU A 165 -26.28 -37.54 3.46
N ILE A 166 -25.52 -36.97 2.51
CA ILE A 166 -24.56 -35.87 2.78
C ILE A 166 -25.29 -34.64 3.34
N ALA A 167 -26.43 -34.28 2.76
CA ALA A 167 -27.23 -33.14 3.23
C ALA A 167 -27.77 -33.36 4.65
N ARG A 168 -28.16 -34.61 4.99
CA ARG A 168 -28.53 -34.97 6.37
C ARG A 168 -27.35 -34.86 7.33
N LEU A 169 -26.19 -35.43 6.98
CA LEU A 169 -25.00 -35.42 7.84
C LEU A 169 -24.46 -34.01 8.10
N GLN A 170 -24.53 -33.12 7.11
CA GLN A 170 -24.10 -31.73 7.24
C GLN A 170 -25.14 -30.86 7.95
N GLY A 171 -26.42 -31.25 7.91
CA GLY A 171 -27.51 -30.60 8.65
C GLY A 171 -27.60 -31.02 10.12
N MET A 172 -26.97 -32.14 10.49
CA MET A 172 -26.79 -32.51 11.89
C MET A 172 -25.77 -31.57 12.53
N THR A 173 -26.25 -30.62 13.32
CA THR A 173 -25.40 -29.85 14.21
C THR A 173 -24.71 -30.83 15.17
N PRO A 174 -23.38 -30.82 15.30
CA PRO A 174 -22.72 -31.62 16.30
C PRO A 174 -23.21 -31.15 17.68
N HIS A 175 -23.96 -32.00 18.37
CA HIS A 175 -24.03 -31.96 19.82
C HIS A 175 -22.58 -32.15 20.30
N TRP A 176 -21.94 -31.07 20.72
CA TRP A 176 -20.69 -31.17 21.47
C TRP A 176 -21.07 -31.41 22.94
N ASN A 177 -20.83 -32.62 23.44
CA ASN A 177 -21.02 -32.91 24.85
C ASN A 177 -19.85 -32.30 25.64
N VAL A 178 -20.05 -31.12 26.21
CA VAL A 178 -19.04 -30.38 26.99
C VAL A 178 -18.67 -31.08 28.32
N SER A 179 -19.22 -32.25 28.62
CA SER A 179 -19.16 -32.83 29.97
C SER A 179 -17.88 -33.59 30.30
N SER A 180 -16.94 -33.78 29.36
CA SER A 180 -15.67 -34.48 29.66
C SER A 180 -14.45 -33.57 29.86
N MET A 181 -14.60 -32.24 29.83
CA MET A 181 -13.51 -31.30 30.13
C MET A 181 -13.71 -30.61 31.48
N ARG A 182 -13.74 -31.40 32.56
CA ARG A 182 -13.45 -30.90 33.92
C ARG A 182 -12.70 -31.96 34.73
N LYS A 183 -11.42 -31.64 35.01
CA LYS A 183 -10.57 -32.04 36.16
C LYS A 183 -10.36 -33.55 36.36
N LYS A 184 -9.15 -34.10 36.36
CA LYS A 184 -7.90 -33.73 37.04
C LYS A 184 -6.72 -34.32 36.27
#